data_AF-A0ABD4UJS5-F1
#
_entry.id   AF-A0ABD4UJS5-F1
#
_cell.length_a   1.000
_cell.length_b   1.000
_cell.length_c   1.000
_cell.angle_alpha   90.00
_cell.angle_beta   90.00
_cell.angle_gamma   90.00
#
_symmetry.space_group_name_H-M   'P 1'
#
loop_
_entity.id
_entity.type
_entity.pdbx_description
1 polymer ?
#
loop_
_entity_poly.entity_id
_entity_poly.type
_entity_poly.pdbx_seq_one_letter_code
_entity_poly.pdbx_strand_id
1 'polypeptide(L)'
;MSKLTAKQQLFVDEYLVDLNATAAYKRAGYAAQGNAAEVNASRLLRNAQVQAAVDKAMKARGERTRMTADEVLKLAESMLLADVNQLISYQHRCCRHCWGIGHAYQWKNERELALALNGHARAIAAAKKAKVSPDAWPAPPDESGGLGFDPRRDPHPTCPECFGEGVQHEVIADTRKLPPAVRALYTGLKRTKEGFEIKTQSKDRVLELMFRHHGLLNDKLELTKPRVRVKDLTGRKKS
;
A
#
# COMPACT_ATOMS: atom_id res chain seq x y z
N MET A 1 14.86 15.98 -44.63
CA MET A 1 13.89 15.17 -43.87
C MET A 1 12.51 15.51 -44.38
N SER A 2 11.77 14.56 -44.97
CA SER A 2 10.40 14.82 -45.46
C SER A 2 9.47 15.11 -44.28
N LYS A 3 8.70 16.19 -44.41
CA LYS A 3 7.75 16.64 -43.39
C LYS A 3 6.56 15.67 -43.35
N LEU A 4 6.06 15.34 -42.15
CA LEU A 4 4.85 14.53 -41.99
C LEU A 4 3.68 15.18 -42.72
N THR A 5 2.85 14.36 -43.35
CA THR A 5 1.58 14.84 -43.91
C THR A 5 0.63 15.24 -42.77
N ALA A 6 -0.34 16.10 -43.07
CA ALA A 6 -1.33 16.55 -42.08
C ALA A 6 -2.08 15.36 -41.43
N LYS A 7 -2.44 14.33 -42.22
CA LYS A 7 -3.08 13.13 -41.69
C LYS A 7 -2.16 12.25 -40.83
N GLN A 8 -0.87 12.17 -41.18
CA GLN A 8 0.11 11.46 -40.35
C GLN A 8 0.35 12.20 -39.03
N GLN A 9 0.40 13.53 -39.05
CA GLN A 9 0.52 14.32 -37.83
C GLN A 9 -0.71 14.12 -36.93
N LEU A 10 -1.91 14.19 -37.50
CA LEU A 10 -3.15 13.94 -36.76
C LEU A 10 -3.19 12.52 -36.19
N PHE A 11 -2.69 11.53 -36.93
CA PHE A 11 -2.54 10.17 -36.41
C PHE A 11 -1.61 10.11 -35.19
N VAL A 12 -0.47 10.80 -35.21
CA VAL A 12 0.44 10.87 -34.06
C VAL A 12 -0.26 11.51 -32.86
N ASP A 13 -0.92 12.65 -33.07
CA ASP A 13 -1.61 13.39 -32.01
C ASP A 13 -2.72 12.53 -31.39
N GLU A 14 -3.52 11.85 -32.22
CA GLU A 14 -4.59 10.94 -31.78
C GLU A 14 -4.06 9.67 -31.12
N TYR A 15 -2.89 9.17 -31.55
CA TYR A 15 -2.27 8.00 -30.96
C TYR A 15 -1.78 8.28 -29.53
N LEU A 16 -1.30 9.48 -29.25
CA LEU A 16 -0.79 9.84 -27.91
C LEU A 16 -1.90 9.97 -26.86
N VAL A 17 -3.17 10.04 -27.28
CA VAL A 17 -4.32 10.09 -26.37
C VAL A 17 -4.46 8.78 -25.58
N ASP A 18 -4.44 7.64 -26.27
CA ASP A 18 -4.77 6.32 -25.69
C ASP A 18 -3.79 5.19 -26.08
N LEU A 19 -2.76 5.50 -26.88
CA LEU A 19 -1.80 4.55 -27.47
C LEU A 19 -2.47 3.43 -28.25
N ASN A 20 -3.68 3.67 -28.77
CA ASN A 20 -4.42 2.72 -29.59
C ASN A 20 -4.30 3.08 -31.07
N ALA A 21 -3.46 2.34 -31.78
CA ALA A 21 -3.14 2.61 -33.19
C ALA A 21 -4.40 2.54 -34.08
N THR A 22 -5.26 1.54 -33.88
CA THR A 22 -6.47 1.34 -34.68
C THR A 22 -7.47 2.48 -34.46
N ALA A 23 -7.65 2.93 -33.22
CA ALA A 23 -8.54 4.02 -32.89
C ALA A 23 -7.99 5.36 -33.41
N ALA A 24 -6.69 5.61 -33.23
CA ALA A 24 -6.01 6.80 -33.74
C ALA A 24 -6.11 6.92 -35.27
N TYR A 25 -5.97 5.81 -36.00
CA TYR A 25 -6.12 5.78 -37.46
C TYR A 25 -7.51 6.23 -37.92
N LYS A 26 -8.56 5.78 -37.22
CA LYS A 26 -9.95 6.20 -37.52
C LYS A 26 -10.17 7.68 -37.18
N ARG A 27 -9.73 8.14 -36.01
CA ARG A 27 -9.87 9.53 -35.56
C ARG A 27 -9.11 10.52 -36.47
N ALA A 28 -7.96 10.09 -37.00
CA ALA A 28 -7.18 10.86 -37.97
C ALA A 28 -7.82 10.98 -39.37
N GLY A 29 -9.03 10.45 -39.57
CA GLY A 29 -9.80 10.61 -40.81
C GLY A 29 -9.29 9.74 -41.96
N TYR A 30 -8.70 8.57 -41.66
CA TYR A 30 -8.42 7.57 -42.66
C TYR A 30 -9.66 6.69 -42.90
N ALA A 31 -9.99 6.46 -44.16
CA ALA A 31 -11.03 5.52 -44.53
C ALA A 31 -10.54 4.09 -44.24
N ALA A 32 -11.38 3.31 -43.56
CA ALA A 32 -11.11 1.91 -43.31
C ALA A 32 -12.42 1.12 -43.24
N GLN A 33 -12.46 -0.02 -43.91
CA GLN A 33 -13.53 -1.02 -43.78
C GLN A 33 -12.95 -2.30 -43.17
N GLY A 34 -13.74 -2.97 -42.33
CA GLY A 34 -13.32 -4.20 -41.65
C GLY A 34 -12.01 -4.04 -40.87
N ASN A 35 -11.07 -4.98 -41.07
CA ASN A 35 -9.75 -5.01 -40.42
C ASN A 35 -8.72 -4.06 -41.05
N ALA A 36 -9.06 -3.30 -42.10
CA ALA A 36 -8.12 -2.42 -42.79
C ALA A 36 -7.53 -1.33 -41.88
N ALA A 37 -8.28 -0.90 -40.85
CA ALA A 37 -7.80 0.10 -39.89
C ALA A 37 -6.61 -0.41 -39.09
N GLU A 38 -6.69 -1.64 -38.56
CA GLU A 38 -5.65 -2.25 -37.73
C GLU A 38 -4.36 -2.51 -38.53
N VAL A 39 -4.50 -3.08 -39.73
CA VAL A 39 -3.37 -3.40 -40.60
C VAL A 39 -2.64 -2.12 -41.04
N ASN A 40 -3.39 -1.10 -41.48
CA ASN A 40 -2.78 0.14 -41.95
C ASN A 40 -2.25 1.00 -40.81
N ALA A 41 -2.90 1.03 -39.65
CA ALA A 41 -2.35 1.67 -38.45
C ALA A 41 -1.01 1.04 -38.04
N SER A 42 -0.93 -0.30 -38.05
CA SER A 42 0.31 -1.03 -37.75
C SER A 42 1.42 -0.72 -38.75
N ARG A 43 1.08 -0.59 -40.04
CA ARG A 43 2.03 -0.17 -41.08
C ARG A 43 2.48 1.28 -40.88
N LEU A 44 1.57 2.16 -40.48
CA LEU A 44 1.85 3.58 -40.26
C LEU A 44 2.82 3.77 -39.09
N LEU A 45 2.67 3.00 -38.01
CA LEU A 45 3.64 3.00 -36.90
C LEU A 45 5.03 2.49 -37.32
N ARG A 46 5.12 1.56 -38.27
CA ARG A 46 6.42 1.10 -38.81
C ARG A 46 7.09 2.11 -39.73
N ASN A 47 6.39 3.17 -40.15
CA ASN A 47 7.00 4.24 -40.94
C ASN A 47 8.00 5.01 -40.07
N ALA A 48 9.28 5.04 -40.46
CA ALA A 48 10.35 5.64 -39.67
C ALA A 48 10.08 7.11 -39.28
N GLN A 49 9.39 7.89 -40.12
CA GLN A 49 9.08 9.28 -39.84
C GLN A 49 7.97 9.44 -38.81
N VAL A 50 6.94 8.60 -38.91
CA VAL A 50 5.83 8.56 -37.95
C VAL A 50 6.35 8.08 -36.61
N GLN A 51 7.15 7.00 -36.58
CA GLN A 51 7.77 6.50 -35.34
C GLN A 51 8.62 7.56 -34.66
N ALA A 52 9.51 8.24 -35.40
CA ALA A 52 10.34 9.31 -34.85
C ALA A 52 9.50 10.47 -34.27
N ALA A 53 8.34 10.78 -34.86
CA ALA A 53 7.45 11.81 -34.32
C ALA A 53 6.67 11.34 -33.10
N VAL A 54 6.21 10.08 -33.06
CA VAL A 54 5.64 9.48 -31.86
C VAL A 54 6.67 9.51 -30.72
N ASP A 55 7.90 9.07 -30.96
CA ASP A 55 8.96 9.04 -29.95
C ASP A 55 9.27 10.45 -29.42
N LYS A 56 9.40 11.43 -30.33
CA LYS A 56 9.61 12.83 -29.96
C LYS A 56 8.46 13.37 -29.11
N ALA A 57 7.22 13.07 -29.48
CA ALA A 57 6.05 13.56 -28.77
C ALA A 57 5.82 12.85 -27.42
N MET A 58 6.14 11.55 -27.33
CA MET A 58 6.18 10.81 -26.07
C MET A 58 7.23 11.40 -25.12
N LYS A 59 8.43 11.72 -25.64
CA LYS A 59 9.48 12.39 -24.87
C LYS A 59 9.05 13.77 -24.38
N ALA A 60 8.51 14.61 -25.28
CA ALA A 60 8.01 15.94 -24.93
C ALA A 60 6.86 15.88 -23.89
N ARG A 61 5.99 14.85 -23.98
CA ARG A 61 4.97 14.59 -22.96
C ARG A 61 5.60 14.29 -21.61
N GLY A 62 6.60 13.39 -21.56
CA GLY A 62 7.32 13.05 -20.34
C GLY A 62 8.03 14.25 -19.71
N GLU A 63 8.67 15.09 -20.53
CA GLU A 63 9.30 16.35 -20.09
C GLU A 63 8.26 17.32 -19.50
N ARG A 64 7.10 17.47 -20.15
CA ARG A 64 6.01 18.35 -19.67
C ARG A 64 5.41 17.86 -18.36
N THR A 65 5.20 16.55 -18.21
CA THR A 65 4.68 15.96 -16.96
C THR A 65 5.76 15.75 -15.90
N ARG A 66 7.03 15.99 -16.23
CA ARG A 66 8.20 15.70 -15.39
C ARG A 66 8.19 14.27 -14.86
N MET A 67 7.73 13.34 -15.69
CA MET A 67 7.61 11.93 -15.30
C MET A 67 7.67 11.04 -16.55
N THR A 68 8.74 10.27 -16.63
CA THR A 68 9.04 9.24 -17.62
C THR A 68 8.42 7.89 -17.22
N ALA A 69 8.34 6.93 -18.14
CA ALA A 69 7.85 5.59 -17.84
C ALA A 69 8.69 4.91 -16.74
N ASP A 70 10.01 5.04 -16.80
CA ASP A 70 10.91 4.47 -15.79
C ASP A 70 10.70 5.10 -14.40
N GLU A 71 10.40 6.40 -14.32
CA GLU A 71 10.06 7.06 -13.06
C GLU A 71 8.73 6.56 -12.49
N VAL A 72 7.74 6.28 -13.33
CA VAL A 72 6.47 5.66 -12.90
C VAL A 72 6.72 4.26 -12.35
N LEU A 73 7.54 3.46 -13.00
CA LEU A 73 7.88 2.10 -12.55
C LEU A 73 8.62 2.12 -11.21
N LYS A 74 9.59 3.04 -11.04
CA LYS A 74 10.29 3.24 -9.76
C LYS A 74 9.34 3.66 -8.63
N LEU A 75 8.38 4.53 -8.93
CA LEU A 75 7.35 4.92 -7.96
C LEU A 75 6.48 3.71 -7.59
N ALA A 76 6.02 2.93 -8.57
CA ALA A 76 5.23 1.73 -8.35
C ALA A 76 5.98 0.70 -7.50
N GLU A 77 7.24 0.43 -7.80
CA GLU A 77 8.12 -0.44 -7.01
C GLU A 77 8.27 0.08 -5.57
N SER A 78 8.51 1.38 -5.38
CA SER A 78 8.64 1.97 -4.04
C SER A 78 7.37 1.79 -3.20
N MET A 79 6.18 1.90 -3.82
CA MET A 79 4.89 1.66 -3.18
C MET A 79 4.70 0.17 -2.84
N LEU A 80 5.12 -0.75 -3.71
CA LEU A 80 5.04 -2.19 -3.47
C LEU A 80 5.93 -2.62 -2.31
N LEU A 81 7.15 -2.08 -2.24
CA LEU A 81 8.15 -2.41 -1.22
C LEU A 81 7.95 -1.65 0.10
N ALA A 82 7.13 -0.60 0.13
CA ALA A 82 6.89 0.19 1.34
C ALA A 82 6.32 -0.68 2.47
N ASP A 83 6.98 -0.68 3.63
CA ASP A 83 6.51 -1.39 4.82
C ASP A 83 5.38 -0.62 5.52
N VAL A 84 4.19 -1.20 5.52
CA VAL A 84 2.99 -0.59 6.11
C VAL A 84 3.06 -0.57 7.64
N ASN A 85 3.88 -1.41 8.27
CA ASN A 85 4.10 -1.36 9.72
C ASN A 85 4.71 -0.03 10.17
N GLN A 86 5.40 0.69 9.28
CA GLN A 86 5.91 2.03 9.57
C GLN A 86 4.80 3.10 9.68
N LEU A 87 3.58 2.78 9.22
CA LEU A 87 2.39 3.63 9.35
C LEU A 87 1.54 3.20 10.55
N ILE A 88 1.20 1.91 10.61
CA ILE A 88 0.42 1.31 11.70
C ILE A 88 1.08 -0.01 12.04
N SER A 89 1.53 -0.15 13.28
CA SER A 89 2.11 -1.40 13.77
C SER A 89 1.39 -1.87 15.02
N TYR A 90 1.27 -3.18 15.13
CA TYR A 90 0.93 -3.83 16.38
C TYR A 90 2.22 -4.17 17.12
N GLN A 91 2.43 -3.58 18.30
CA GLN A 91 3.65 -3.75 19.06
C GLN A 91 3.35 -4.42 20.40
N HIS A 92 4.19 -5.37 20.79
CA HIS A 92 4.23 -5.88 22.15
C HIS A 92 5.27 -5.08 22.94
N ARG A 93 4.85 -4.52 24.06
CA ARG A 93 5.68 -3.66 24.92
C ARG A 93 5.71 -4.19 26.34
N CYS A 94 6.69 -3.78 27.13
CA CYS A 94 6.84 -4.27 28.48
C CYS A 94 5.61 -3.95 29.37
N CYS A 95 5.19 -4.92 30.19
CA CYS A 95 4.22 -4.69 31.25
C CYS A 95 4.87 -3.92 32.41
N ARG A 96 4.05 -3.47 33.38
CA ARG A 96 4.51 -2.72 34.56
C ARG A 96 5.51 -3.47 35.43
N HIS A 97 5.63 -4.78 35.28
CA HIS A 97 6.43 -5.66 36.12
C HIS A 97 7.68 -6.18 35.39
N CYS A 98 7.81 -5.94 34.08
CA CYS A 98 8.90 -6.47 33.26
C CYS A 98 10.28 -6.06 33.78
N TRP A 99 10.44 -4.79 34.10
CA TRP A 99 11.74 -4.19 34.42
C TRP A 99 11.79 -3.59 35.83
N GLY A 100 10.80 -3.89 36.67
CA GLY A 100 10.82 -3.52 38.09
C GLY A 100 11.80 -4.39 38.86
N ILE A 101 12.30 -3.88 39.98
CA ILE A 101 13.22 -4.62 40.85
C ILE A 101 12.51 -5.89 41.34
N GLY A 102 13.08 -7.05 41.05
CA GLY A 102 12.45 -8.34 41.37
C GLY A 102 11.11 -8.59 40.69
N HIS A 103 10.84 -7.93 39.55
CA HIS A 103 9.54 -7.93 38.87
C HIS A 103 8.38 -7.32 39.65
N ALA A 104 8.66 -6.50 40.67
CA ALA A 104 7.63 -5.73 41.36
C ALA A 104 7.11 -4.55 40.51
N TYR A 105 6.04 -3.87 40.96
CA TYR A 105 5.37 -2.84 40.16
C TYR A 105 6.23 -1.61 39.93
N GLN A 106 6.48 -1.26 38.66
CA GLN A 106 7.28 -0.10 38.29
C GLN A 106 6.41 1.12 37.94
N TRP A 107 6.69 2.24 38.61
CA TRP A 107 6.09 3.54 38.35
C TRP A 107 6.86 4.29 37.26
N LYS A 108 6.17 5.12 36.47
CA LYS A 108 6.79 5.95 35.42
C LYS A 108 7.78 6.94 36.02
N ASN A 109 7.35 7.62 37.08
CA ASN A 109 8.07 8.71 37.71
C ASN A 109 7.50 8.99 39.11
N GLU A 110 8.19 9.85 39.85
CA GLU A 110 7.80 10.29 41.20
C GLU A 110 6.38 10.85 41.24
N ARG A 111 5.95 11.57 40.19
CA ARG A 111 4.61 12.15 40.12
C ARG A 111 3.53 11.08 40.09
N GLU A 112 3.71 10.01 39.32
CA GLU A 112 2.74 8.90 39.24
C GLU A 112 2.61 8.21 40.60
N LEU A 113 3.75 7.92 41.25
CA LEU A 113 3.76 7.32 42.60
C LEU A 113 3.12 8.25 43.64
N ALA A 114 3.49 9.53 43.66
CA ALA A 114 2.92 10.51 44.58
C ALA A 114 1.40 10.65 44.41
N LEU A 115 0.89 10.61 43.17
CA LEU A 115 -0.55 10.62 42.92
C LEU A 115 -1.24 9.35 43.46
N ALA A 116 -0.61 8.19 43.32
CA ALA A 116 -1.11 6.94 43.86
C ALA A 116 -1.14 6.95 45.40
N LEU A 117 -0.06 7.39 46.04
CA LEU A 117 0.05 7.54 47.50
C LEU A 117 -1.01 8.52 48.03
N ASN A 118 -1.17 9.68 47.40
CA ASN A 118 -2.19 10.67 47.76
C ASN A 118 -3.62 10.15 47.51
N GLY A 119 -3.82 9.35 46.46
CA GLY A 119 -5.08 8.67 46.18
C GLY A 119 -5.43 7.66 47.28
N HIS A 120 -4.47 6.82 47.65
CA HIS A 120 -4.60 5.86 48.73
C HIS A 120 -4.89 6.55 50.07
N ALA A 121 -4.15 7.61 50.43
CA ALA A 121 -4.40 8.37 51.66
C ALA A 121 -5.84 8.93 51.72
N ARG A 122 -6.36 9.44 50.59
CA ARG A 122 -7.75 9.88 50.48
C ARG A 122 -8.74 8.72 50.62
N ALA A 123 -8.45 7.57 50.02
CA ALA A 123 -9.29 6.38 50.13
C ALA A 123 -9.36 5.88 51.59
N ILE A 124 -8.24 5.88 52.31
CA ILE A 124 -8.19 5.55 53.74
C ILE A 124 -9.00 6.57 54.56
N ALA A 125 -8.86 7.87 54.29
CA ALA A 125 -9.64 8.90 54.98
C ALA A 125 -11.16 8.73 54.74
N ALA A 126 -11.56 8.39 53.52
CA ALA A 126 -12.95 8.11 53.17
C ALA A 126 -13.47 6.83 53.86
N ALA A 127 -12.68 5.75 53.87
CA ALA A 127 -13.02 4.50 54.55
C ALA A 127 -13.20 4.71 56.07
N LYS A 128 -12.31 5.50 56.70
CA LYS A 128 -12.44 5.91 58.11
C LYS A 128 -13.74 6.68 58.36
N LYS A 129 -14.06 7.67 57.50
CA LYS A 129 -15.31 8.44 57.60
C LYS A 129 -16.54 7.54 57.45
N ALA A 130 -16.48 6.55 56.56
CA ALA A 130 -17.53 5.56 56.34
C ALA A 130 -17.52 4.41 57.39
N LYS A 131 -16.63 4.45 58.39
CA LYS A 131 -16.48 3.42 59.44
C LYS A 131 -16.26 2.00 58.87
N VAL A 132 -15.58 1.90 57.74
CA VAL A 132 -15.19 0.62 57.13
C VAL A 132 -14.08 -0.01 57.98
N SER A 133 -14.18 -1.32 58.22
CA SER A 133 -13.16 -2.09 58.95
C SER A 133 -11.76 -1.91 58.34
N PRO A 134 -10.69 -1.75 59.14
CA PRO A 134 -9.31 -1.68 58.65
C PRO A 134 -8.89 -2.82 57.73
N ASP A 135 -9.38 -4.03 57.96
CA ASP A 135 -9.05 -5.20 57.13
C ASP A 135 -9.59 -5.08 55.69
N ALA A 136 -10.59 -4.23 55.48
CA ALA A 136 -11.19 -3.95 54.18
C ALA A 136 -10.64 -2.66 53.54
N TRP A 137 -9.61 -2.05 54.13
CA TRP A 137 -8.96 -0.89 53.52
C TRP A 137 -8.17 -1.31 52.29
N PRO A 138 -8.10 -0.46 51.25
CA PRO A 138 -7.26 -0.74 50.10
C PRO A 138 -5.81 -0.89 50.53
N ALA A 139 -5.05 -1.76 49.86
CA ALA A 139 -3.62 -1.88 50.09
C ALA A 139 -2.87 -0.59 49.66
N PRO A 140 -1.74 -0.25 50.30
CA PRO A 140 -0.89 0.82 49.83
C PRO A 140 -0.33 0.50 48.43
N PRO A 141 -0.04 1.51 47.60
CA PRO A 141 0.69 1.32 46.36
C PRO A 141 2.04 0.61 46.62
N ASP A 142 2.40 -0.36 45.78
CA ASP A 142 3.68 -1.07 45.89
C ASP A 142 4.83 -0.18 45.41
N GLU A 143 5.79 0.10 46.27
CA GLU A 143 6.97 0.93 45.96
C GLU A 143 8.20 0.10 45.58
N SER A 144 8.15 -1.23 45.76
CA SER A 144 9.33 -2.09 45.67
C SER A 144 9.88 -2.25 44.26
N GLY A 145 9.05 -2.09 43.22
CA GLY A 145 9.49 -2.15 41.81
C GLY A 145 10.21 -0.90 41.32
N GLY A 146 10.18 0.20 42.08
CA GLY A 146 10.90 1.44 41.80
C GLY A 146 10.26 2.31 40.70
N LEU A 147 11.03 3.33 40.28
CA LEU A 147 10.64 4.32 39.27
C LEU A 147 11.27 4.01 37.90
N GLY A 148 10.88 4.75 36.87
CA GLY A 148 11.51 4.73 35.55
C GLY A 148 10.86 3.77 34.54
N PHE A 149 9.59 3.42 34.73
CA PHE A 149 8.85 2.63 33.74
C PHE A 149 8.77 3.35 32.39
N ASP A 150 9.35 2.73 31.36
CA ASP A 150 9.22 3.17 29.97
C ASP A 150 8.39 2.14 29.18
N PRO A 151 7.13 2.46 28.84
CA PRO A 151 6.24 1.54 28.13
C PRO A 151 6.68 1.25 26.70
N ARG A 152 7.79 1.80 26.21
CA ARG A 152 8.31 1.54 24.86
C ARG A 152 9.37 0.45 24.84
N ARG A 153 9.82 -0.04 26.00
CA ARG A 153 10.79 -1.12 26.07
C ARG A 153 10.18 -2.43 25.62
N ASP A 154 11.03 -3.31 25.12
CA ASP A 154 10.64 -4.68 24.82
C ASP A 154 10.23 -5.41 26.11
N PRO A 155 9.31 -6.38 26.02
CA PRO A 155 8.95 -7.23 27.14
C PRO A 155 10.17 -7.97 27.70
N HIS A 156 10.27 -8.08 29.02
CA HIS A 156 11.33 -8.88 29.64
C HIS A 156 11.04 -10.37 29.39
N PRO A 157 11.94 -11.15 28.75
CA PRO A 157 11.64 -12.52 28.30
C PRO A 157 11.18 -13.46 29.40
N THR A 158 11.70 -13.28 30.62
CA THR A 158 11.35 -14.10 31.79
C THR A 158 10.43 -13.39 32.78
N CYS A 159 9.71 -12.34 32.35
CA CYS A 159 8.77 -11.66 33.24
C CYS A 159 7.72 -12.66 33.73
N PRO A 160 7.54 -12.86 35.04
CA PRO A 160 6.58 -13.84 35.56
C PRO A 160 5.12 -13.40 35.35
N GLU A 161 4.90 -12.12 35.02
CA GLU A 161 3.59 -11.50 34.99
C GLU A 161 2.99 -11.48 33.59
N CYS A 162 3.81 -11.19 32.58
CA CYS A 162 3.39 -11.26 31.17
C CYS A 162 4.03 -12.42 30.41
N PHE A 163 4.80 -13.29 31.07
CA PHE A 163 5.48 -14.45 30.47
C PHE A 163 6.34 -14.13 29.24
N GLY A 164 6.92 -12.92 29.20
CA GLY A 164 7.69 -12.43 28.05
C GLY A 164 6.86 -11.97 26.85
N GLU A 165 5.52 -12.04 26.90
CA GLU A 165 4.65 -11.61 25.80
C GLU A 165 4.40 -10.10 25.79
N GLY A 166 4.43 -9.48 26.97
CA GLY A 166 4.20 -8.05 27.15
C GLY A 166 2.73 -7.64 27.09
N VAL A 167 2.51 -6.37 26.74
CA VAL A 167 1.21 -5.75 26.56
C VAL A 167 1.10 -5.29 25.12
N GLN A 168 -0.08 -5.52 24.53
CA GLN A 168 -0.39 -5.19 23.15
C GLN A 168 -0.68 -3.70 23.01
N HIS A 169 -0.09 -3.07 21.99
CA HIS A 169 -0.28 -1.65 21.69
C HIS A 169 -0.45 -1.44 20.19
N GLU A 170 -1.53 -0.80 19.79
CA GLU A 170 -1.65 -0.23 18.45
C GLU A 170 -0.86 1.09 18.38
N VAL A 171 0.09 1.15 17.46
CA VAL A 171 0.92 2.32 17.25
C VAL A 171 0.65 2.88 15.88
N ILE A 172 0.26 4.15 15.85
CA ILE A 172 0.02 4.91 14.64
C ILE A 172 1.10 5.98 14.54
N ALA A 173 1.84 5.98 13.45
CA ALA A 173 2.90 6.94 13.21
C ALA A 173 2.36 8.35 12.91
N ASP A 174 3.16 9.36 13.23
CA ASP A 174 2.88 10.74 12.82
C ASP A 174 2.97 10.85 11.29
N THR A 175 1.83 11.06 10.64
CA THR A 175 1.72 11.05 9.17
C THR A 175 2.58 12.12 8.49
N ARG A 176 2.94 13.20 9.22
CA ARG A 176 3.84 14.25 8.73
C ARG A 176 5.28 13.79 8.58
N LYS A 177 5.66 12.72 9.30
CA LYS A 177 7.02 12.19 9.40
C LYS A 177 7.20 10.86 8.68
N LEU A 178 6.21 10.41 7.91
CA LEU A 178 6.29 9.15 7.18
C LEU A 178 7.41 9.19 6.13
N PRO A 179 8.16 8.09 5.96
CA PRO A 179 9.09 7.92 4.84
C PRO A 179 8.36 8.09 3.50
N PRO A 180 9.04 8.60 2.45
CA PRO A 180 8.40 8.92 1.16
C PRO A 180 7.60 7.76 0.55
N ALA A 181 8.13 6.53 0.62
CA ALA A 181 7.48 5.34 0.07
C ALA A 181 6.15 5.00 0.79
N VAL A 182 6.14 5.07 2.13
CA VAL A 182 4.94 4.82 2.95
C VAL A 182 3.94 5.98 2.80
N ARG A 183 4.44 7.20 2.67
CA ARG A 183 3.61 8.39 2.39
C ARG A 183 2.90 8.28 1.05
N ALA A 184 3.54 7.71 0.03
CA ALA A 184 2.92 7.47 -1.27
C ALA A 184 1.74 6.47 -1.19
N LEU A 185 1.76 5.55 -0.22
CA LEU A 185 0.64 4.64 0.05
C LEU A 185 -0.47 5.27 0.88
N TYR A 186 -0.17 6.28 1.71
CA TYR A 186 -1.15 6.90 2.60
C TYR A 186 -2.14 7.78 1.82
N THR A 187 -3.41 7.39 1.82
CA THR A 187 -4.48 8.10 1.09
C THR A 187 -5.24 9.05 2.00
N GLY A 188 -5.37 8.73 3.29
CA GLY A 188 -6.05 9.59 4.24
C GLY A 188 -6.53 8.87 5.49
N LEU A 189 -7.28 9.62 6.32
CA LEU A 189 -7.89 9.12 7.54
C LEU A 189 -9.39 9.43 7.50
N LYS A 190 -10.20 8.42 7.84
CA LYS A 190 -11.66 8.54 7.94
C LYS A 190 -12.06 8.38 9.40
N ARG A 191 -12.75 9.37 9.96
CA ARG A 191 -13.29 9.30 11.32
C ARG A 191 -14.64 8.58 11.32
N THR A 192 -14.81 7.64 12.23
CA THR A 192 -16.06 6.88 12.43
C THR A 192 -16.57 7.13 13.86
N LYS A 193 -17.74 6.58 14.20
CA LYS A 193 -18.27 6.65 15.57
C LYS A 193 -17.42 5.83 16.57
N GLU A 194 -16.80 4.76 16.09
CA GLU A 194 -16.00 3.82 16.89
C GLU A 194 -14.51 4.18 16.94
N GLY A 195 -14.06 5.14 16.11
CA GLY A 195 -12.66 5.54 16.06
C GLY A 195 -12.27 6.17 14.74
N PHE A 196 -11.18 5.69 14.14
CA PHE A 196 -10.73 6.13 12.83
C PHE A 196 -10.15 4.96 12.03
N GLU A 197 -10.32 5.06 10.72
CA GLU A 197 -9.83 4.13 9.72
C GLU A 197 -8.77 4.84 8.89
N ILE A 198 -7.57 4.27 8.84
CA ILE A 198 -6.50 4.78 7.98
C ILE A 198 -6.63 4.09 6.63
N LYS A 199 -6.69 4.91 5.57
CA LYS A 199 -6.82 4.46 4.19
C LYS A 199 -5.46 4.44 3.52
N THR A 200 -5.12 3.30 2.96
CA THR A 200 -3.94 3.12 2.11
C THR A 200 -4.36 2.74 0.68
N GLN A 201 -3.47 2.98 -0.27
CA GLN A 201 -3.62 2.42 -1.61
C GLN A 201 -3.43 0.90 -1.58
N SER A 202 -4.26 0.16 -2.32
CA SER A 202 -4.06 -1.28 -2.50
C SER A 202 -2.81 -1.53 -3.37
N LYS A 203 -1.92 -2.38 -2.87
CA LYS A 203 -0.74 -2.84 -3.61
C LYS A 203 -1.10 -3.79 -4.75
N ASP A 204 -2.23 -4.48 -4.67
CA ASP A 204 -2.61 -5.53 -5.63
C ASP A 204 -2.78 -4.96 -7.03
N ARG A 205 -3.42 -3.79 -7.14
CA ARG A 205 -3.62 -3.15 -8.44
C ARG A 205 -2.30 -2.68 -9.06
N VAL A 206 -1.39 -2.16 -8.24
CA VAL A 206 -0.04 -1.76 -8.69
C VAL A 206 0.73 -2.99 -9.16
N LEU A 207 0.67 -4.09 -8.39
CA LEU A 207 1.33 -5.35 -8.70
C LEU A 207 0.80 -5.96 -10.00
N GLU A 208 -0.51 -5.99 -10.20
CA GLU A 208 -1.15 -6.48 -11.43
C GLU A 208 -0.68 -5.69 -12.66
N LEU A 209 -0.63 -4.36 -12.56
CA LEU A 209 -0.14 -3.49 -13.63
C LEU A 209 1.35 -3.74 -13.93
N MET A 210 2.17 -3.95 -12.90
CA MET A 210 3.58 -4.30 -13.06
C MET A 210 3.76 -5.66 -13.73
N PHE A 211 3.00 -6.67 -13.32
CA PHE A 211 3.04 -8.00 -13.95
C PHE A 211 2.63 -7.95 -15.42
N ARG A 212 1.59 -7.18 -15.77
CA ARG A 212 1.21 -6.95 -17.18
C ARG A 212 2.31 -6.23 -17.96
N HIS A 213 2.92 -5.20 -17.37
CA HIS A 213 4.02 -4.45 -17.99
C HIS A 213 5.22 -5.36 -18.30
N HIS A 214 5.55 -6.28 -17.38
CA HIS A 214 6.62 -7.27 -17.56
C HIS A 214 6.21 -8.52 -18.34
N GLY A 215 4.95 -8.63 -18.80
CA GLY A 215 4.46 -9.79 -19.56
C GLY A 215 4.32 -11.09 -18.74
N LEU A 216 4.28 -10.99 -17.41
CA LEU A 216 4.09 -12.12 -16.50
C LEU A 216 2.62 -12.59 -16.43
N LEU A 217 1.68 -11.73 -16.83
CA LEU A 217 0.26 -12.05 -16.98
C LEU A 217 -0.11 -12.02 -18.47
N ASN A 218 -0.50 -13.17 -19.03
CA ASN A 218 -0.97 -13.30 -20.40
C ASN A 218 -2.48 -13.56 -20.41
N ASP A 219 -3.25 -12.62 -20.95
CA ASP A 219 -4.71 -12.79 -21.13
C ASP A 219 -5.07 -13.65 -22.36
N LYS A 220 -4.08 -14.01 -23.18
CA LYS A 220 -4.29 -14.85 -24.38
C LYS A 220 -4.30 -16.33 -24.00
N LEU A 221 -5.48 -16.94 -24.02
CA LEU A 221 -5.64 -18.39 -24.07
C LEU A 221 -5.23 -18.90 -25.46
N GLU A 222 -4.02 -19.47 -25.57
CA GLU A 222 -3.60 -20.18 -26.78
C GLU A 222 -4.30 -21.56 -26.85
N LEU A 223 -5.54 -21.56 -27.31
CA LEU A 223 -6.27 -22.80 -27.58
C LEU A 223 -5.83 -23.38 -28.93
N THR A 224 -4.90 -24.33 -28.90
CA THR A 224 -4.61 -25.19 -30.05
C THR A 224 -5.82 -26.09 -30.31
N LYS A 225 -6.75 -25.66 -31.17
CA LYS A 225 -7.81 -26.52 -31.67
C LYS A 225 -7.17 -27.66 -32.49
N PRO A 226 -7.35 -28.94 -32.11
CA PRO A 226 -6.87 -30.04 -32.94
C PRO A 226 -7.52 -29.95 -34.33
N ARG A 227 -6.71 -30.02 -35.39
CA ARG A 227 -7.21 -30.08 -36.77
C ARG A 227 -7.92 -31.43 -36.98
N VAL A 228 -9.22 -31.47 -36.80
CA VAL A 228 -10.04 -32.64 -37.18
C VAL A 228 -10.12 -32.69 -38.70
N ARG A 229 -9.47 -33.68 -39.31
CA ARG A 229 -9.72 -34.04 -40.71
C ARG A 229 -10.86 -35.04 -40.73
N VAL A 230 -12.03 -34.62 -41.19
CA VAL A 230 -13.12 -35.55 -41.52
C VAL A 230 -12.73 -36.25 -42.81
N LYS A 231 -12.37 -37.53 -42.71
CA LYS A 231 -12.12 -38.38 -43.88
C LYS A 231 -13.46 -39.02 -44.25
N ASP A 232 -14.04 -38.57 -45.35
CA ASP A 232 -15.23 -39.20 -45.90
C ASP A 232 -14.83 -40.60 -46.44
N LEU A 233 -15.39 -41.64 -45.84
CA LEU A 233 -15.13 -43.04 -46.20
C LEU A 233 -16.14 -43.57 -47.23
N THR A 234 -17.14 -42.78 -47.62
CA THR A 234 -18.24 -43.24 -48.48
C THR A 234 -17.92 -43.23 -49.98
N GLY A 235 -16.73 -42.74 -50.37
CA GLY A 235 -16.24 -42.83 -51.75
C GLY A 235 -17.05 -42.03 -52.79
N ARG A 236 -18.03 -41.22 -52.38
CA ARG A 236 -18.77 -40.34 -53.30
C ARG A 236 -17.89 -39.15 -53.67
N LYS A 237 -17.55 -39.03 -54.96
CA LYS A 237 -17.04 -37.77 -55.52
C LYS A 237 -18.10 -36.70 -55.27
N LYS A 238 -17.69 -35.59 -54.64
CA LYS A 238 -18.52 -34.38 -54.58
C LYS A 238 -18.80 -33.93 -56.01
N SER A 239 -20.08 -33.95 -56.39
CA SER A 239 -20.62 -33.29 -57.59
C SER A 239 -20.45 -31.78 -57.49
#